data_AF-A0A529M6G3-F1
#
_entry.id   AF-A0A529M6G3-F1
#
_cell.length_a   1.000
_cell.length_b   1.000
_cell.length_c   1.000
_cell.angle_alpha   90.00
_cell.angle_beta   90.00
_cell.angle_gamma   90.00
#
_symmetry.space_group_name_H-M   'P 1'
#
loop_
_entity.id
_entity.type
_entity.pdbx_description
1 polymer ?
#
loop_
_entity_poly.entity_id
_entity_poly.type
_entity_poly.pdbx_seq_one_letter_code
_entity_poly.pdbx_strand_id
1 'polypeptide(L)' 'MTETDLVPVFDGHNDTLLRLYQSKDTDVEKLFIEGKSGGHIDLPRAKAGGFAGGMFAIF' A
#
# COMPACT_ATOMS: atom_id res chain seq x y z
N MET A 1 14.29 22.25 9.39
CA MET A 1 14.35 20.81 9.71
C MET A 1 14.96 20.15 8.51
N THR A 2 16.05 19.41 8.67
CA THR A 2 16.75 18.78 7.55
C THR A 2 15.79 17.82 6.86
N GLU A 3 15.60 17.98 5.55
CA GLU A 3 15.04 16.95 4.68
C GLU A 3 15.91 15.70 4.88
N THR A 4 15.43 14.77 5.69
CA THR A 4 16.02 13.43 5.74
C THR A 4 15.30 12.67 4.66
N ASP A 5 16.00 12.33 3.57
CA ASP A 5 15.46 11.43 2.57
C ASP A 5 14.96 10.16 3.26
N LEU A 6 13.71 9.77 2.97
CA LEU A 6 13.12 8.58 3.55
C LEU A 6 13.98 7.36 3.18
N VAL A 7 14.34 6.55 4.19
CA VAL A 7 15.00 5.27 3.94
C VAL A 7 14.01 4.37 3.19
N PRO A 8 14.34 3.87 1.99
CA PRO A 8 13.44 2.97 1.27
C PRO A 8 13.28 1.66 2.05
N VAL A 9 12.04 1.30 2.38
CA VAL A 9 11.72 0.08 3.13
C VAL A 9 11.18 -0.98 2.18
N PHE A 10 11.78 -2.17 2.22
CA PHE A 10 11.19 -3.38 1.64
C PHE A 10 10.49 -4.17 2.74
N ASP A 11 9.17 -4.30 2.62
CA ASP A 11 8.33 -4.95 3.62
C ASP A 11 8.27 -6.47 3.43
N GLY A 12 8.45 -7.22 4.52
CA GLY A 12 8.49 -8.68 4.48
C GLY A 12 7.12 -9.35 4.36
N HIS A 13 6.03 -8.67 4.72
CA HIS A 13 4.69 -9.23 4.68
C HIS A 13 3.59 -8.16 4.86
N ASN A 14 2.61 -8.16 3.97
CA ASN A 14 1.36 -7.44 4.17
C ASN A 14 0.15 -8.11 3.51
N ASP A 15 -1.04 -7.76 4.01
CA ASP A 15 -2.35 -8.28 3.58
C ASP A 15 -3.08 -7.35 2.60
N THR A 16 -2.36 -6.52 1.82
CA THR A 16 -2.99 -5.57 0.90
C THR A 16 -3.90 -6.29 -0.11
N LEU A 17 -3.46 -7.44 -0.63
CA LEU A 17 -4.26 -8.23 -1.58
C LEU A 17 -5.52 -8.82 -0.94
N LEU A 18 -5.45 -9.28 0.32
CA LEU A 18 -6.63 -9.79 1.04
C LEU A 18 -7.71 -8.70 1.17
N ARG A 19 -7.30 -7.46 1.49
CA ARG A 19 -8.22 -6.32 1.55
C ARG A 19 -8.86 -6.01 0.19
N LEU A 20 -8.08 -6.06 -0.89
CA LEU A 20 -8.59 -5.84 -2.25
C LEU A 20 -9.58 -6.95 -2.64
N TYR A 21 -9.23 -8.21 -2.38
CA TYR A 21 -10.08 -9.38 -2.63
C TYR A 21 -11.41 -9.33 -1.87
N GLN A 22 -11.41 -8.85 -0.62
CA GLN A 22 -12.62 -8.69 0.19
C GLN A 22 -13.47 -7.46 -0.18
N SER A 23 -13.00 -6.61 -1.09
CA SER A 23 -13.74 -5.42 -1.49
C SER A 23 -14.99 -5.80 -2.31
N LYS A 24 -16.06 -5.01 -2.16
CA LYS A 24 -17.28 -5.13 -2.97
C LYS A 24 -17.33 -4.12 -4.12
N ASP A 25 -16.29 -3.30 -4.25
CA ASP A 25 -16.15 -2.34 -5.34
C ASP A 25 -15.91 -3.06 -6.67
N THR A 26 -16.38 -2.45 -7.76
CA THR A 26 -16.22 -3.00 -9.11
C THR A 26 -14.83 -2.74 -9.67
N ASP A 27 -14.24 -1.58 -9.35
CA ASP A 27 -12.90 -1.16 -9.78
C ASP A 27 -11.89 -1.33 -8.63
N VAL A 28 -11.66 -2.57 -8.21
CA VAL A 28 -10.86 -2.90 -7.02
C VAL A 28 -9.43 -2.35 -7.10
N GLU A 29 -8.82 -2.37 -8.28
CA GLU A 29 -7.48 -1.85 -8.54
C GLU A 29 -7.35 -0.35 -8.24
N LYS A 30 -8.41 0.43 -8.47
CA LYS A 30 -8.39 1.88 -8.18
C LYS A 30 -8.26 2.15 -6.69
N LEU A 31 -8.75 1.25 -5.84
CA LEU A 31 -8.64 1.37 -4.39
C LEU A 31 -7.18 1.38 -3.92
N PHE A 32 -6.29 0.73 -4.67
CA PHE A 32 -4.84 0.79 -4.44
C PHE A 32 -4.21 1.96 -5.19
N ILE A 33 -4.53 2.15 -6.47
CA ILE A 33 -3.86 3.14 -7.34
C ILE A 33 -4.17 4.57 -6.91
N GLU A 34 -5.44 4.88 -6.66
CA GLU A 34 -5.91 6.22 -6.27
C GLU A 34 -5.92 6.39 -4.75
N GLY A 35 -5.89 5.27 -4.03
CA GLY A 35 -6.07 5.22 -2.58
C GLY A 35 -7.54 5.35 -2.19
N LYS A 36 -7.85 4.92 -0.96
CA LYS A 36 -9.19 5.10 -0.37
C LYS A 36 -9.09 5.44 1.10
N SER A 37 -10.20 5.89 1.69
CA SER A 37 -10.28 6.05 3.14
C SER A 37 -10.10 4.69 3.85
N GLY A 38 -9.20 4.65 4.84
CA GLY A 38 -8.88 3.45 5.61
C GLY A 38 -7.88 2.51 4.91
N GLY A 39 -7.49 1.42 5.59
CA GLY A 39 -6.40 0.54 5.15
C GLY A 39 -5.01 1.12 5.45
N HIS A 40 -3.96 0.31 5.25
CA HIS A 40 -2.58 0.68 5.60
C HIS A 40 -1.71 0.99 4.37
N ILE A 41 -1.88 0.23 3.30
CA ILE A 41 -1.09 0.37 2.08
C ILE A 41 -2.02 0.70 0.90
N ASP A 42 -1.73 1.83 0.26
CA ASP A 42 -2.20 2.25 -1.05
C ASP A 42 -1.03 2.97 -1.75
N LEU A 43 -1.13 3.19 -3.07
CA LEU A 43 -0.05 3.77 -3.86
C LEU A 43 0.35 5.18 -3.40
N PRO A 44 -0.59 6.11 -3.09
CA PRO A 44 -0.22 7.42 -2.54
C PRO A 44 0.54 7.32 -1.21
N ARG A 45 0.09 6.49 -0.26
CA ARG A 45 0.78 6.32 1.02
C ARG A 45 2.12 5.62 0.89
N ALA A 46 2.22 4.62 0.02
CA ALA A 46 3.47 3.93 -0.24
C ALA A 46 4.56 4.90 -0.70
N LYS A 47 4.22 5.80 -1.63
CA LYS A 47 5.12 6.86 -2.10
C LYS A 47 5.46 7.86 -1.00
N ALA A 48 4.46 8.31 -0.23
CA ALA A 48 4.67 9.27 0.85
C ALA A 48 5.48 8.71 2.04
N GLY A 49 5.43 7.38 2.25
CA GLY A 49 6.06 6.70 3.39
C GLY A 49 7.38 6.01 3.08
N GLY A 50 7.90 6.09 1.86
CA GLY A 50 9.16 5.42 1.50
C GLY A 50 9.05 3.90 1.38
N PHE A 51 7.85 3.38 1.10
CA PHE A 51 7.65 1.96 0.82
C PHE A 51 8.19 1.64 -0.58
N ALA A 52 9.34 0.98 -0.65
CA ALA A 52 9.99 0.61 -1.89
C ALA A 52 9.33 -0.60 -2.57
N GLY A 53 8.67 -1.44 -1.77
CA GLY A 53 8.04 -2.68 -2.19
C GLY A 53 7.85 -3.62 -1.01
N GLY A 54 7.32 -4.82 -1.29
CA GLY A 54 7.22 -5.85 -0.26
C GLY A 54 6.59 -7.14 -0.79
N MET A 55 6.51 -8.14 0.07
CA MET A 55 5.84 -9.40 -0.23
C MET A 55 4.35 -9.28 0.10
N PHE A 56 3.52 -9.42 -0.94
CA PHE A 56 2.07 -9.35 -0.83
C PHE A 56 1.50 -10.74 -0.62
N ALA A 57 0.93 -10.99 0.56
CA ALA A 57 0.40 -12.30 0.90
C ALA A 57 -0.87 -12.62 0.12
N ILE A 58 -0.98 -13.89 -0.31
CA ILE A 58 -2.23 -14.50 -0.75
C ILE A 58 -2.60 -15.50 0.36
N PHE A 59 -3.72 -15.22 1.04
CA PHE A 59 -4.20 -15.97 2.20
C PHE A 59 -5.68 -16.30 2.03
#